data_AF-A0A7W9NG16-F1
#
_entry.id   AF-A0A7W9NG16-F1
#
_cell.length_a   1.000
_cell.length_b   1.000
_cell.length_c   1.000
_cell.angle_alpha   90.00
_cell.angle_beta   90.00
_cell.angle_gamma   90.00
#
_symmetry.space_group_name_H-M   'P 1'
#
loop_
_entity.id
_entity.type
_entity.pdbx_description
1 polymer ?
#
loop_
_entity_poly.entity_id
_entity_poly.type
_entity_poly.pdbx_seq_one_letter_code
_entity_poly.pdbx_strand_id
1 'polypeptide(L)' 'MLSIDPKMLSRLDELEQDLLARRSRAVEEGWRGEIEGLDLTLTFLRSKRTRAQRTARLGAPTQVNLGMPTRGQHG' A
#
# COMPACT_ATOMS: atom_id res chain seq x y z
N MET A 1 16.35 -4.62 7.39
CA MET A 1 15.06 -5.18 6.95
C MET A 1 13.99 -4.13 7.23
N LEU A 2 13.26 -3.65 6.22
CA LEU A 2 12.25 -2.58 6.41
C LEU A 2 11.02 -3.17 7.12
N SER A 3 10.96 -3.01 8.44
CA SER A 3 9.73 -3.24 9.19
C SER A 3 8.71 -2.19 8.77
N ILE A 4 7.54 -2.63 8.31
CA ILE A 4 6.44 -1.72 8.00
C ILE A 4 5.94 -1.14 9.32
N ASP A 5 5.85 0.19 9.41
CA ASP A 5 5.23 0.88 10.55
C ASP A 5 3.75 0.46 10.65
N PRO A 6 3.29 -0.10 11.79
CA PRO A 6 1.89 -0.49 11.98
C PRO A 6 0.90 0.67 11.77
N LYS A 7 1.31 1.93 11.92
CA LYS A 7 0.51 3.12 11.61
C LYS A 7 0.27 3.33 10.11
N MET A 8 1.01 2.63 9.25
CA MET A 8 0.87 2.77 7.81
C MET A 8 -0.50 2.28 7.31
N LEU A 9 -1.06 1.23 7.93
CA LEU A 9 -2.39 0.74 7.54
C LEU A 9 -3.48 1.76 7.85
N SER A 10 -3.52 2.29 9.08
CA SER A 10 -4.50 3.33 9.44
C SER A 10 -4.37 4.57 8.56
N ARG A 11 -3.15 4.98 8.22
CA ARG A 11 -2.93 6.12 7.33
C ARG A 11 -3.44 5.87 5.90
N LEU A 12 -3.32 4.64 5.39
CA LEU A 12 -3.87 4.28 4.07
C LEU A 12 -5.40 4.31 4.07
N ASP A 13 -6.03 3.95 5.19
CA ASP A 13 -7.49 4.00 5.35
C ASP A 13 -8.00 5.44 5.32
N GLU A 14 -7.34 6.33 6.06
CA GLU A 14 -7.65 7.78 6.05
C GLU A 14 -7.53 8.38 4.65
N LEU A 15 -6.46 8.04 3.92
CA LEU A 15 -6.25 8.51 2.54
C LEU A 15 -7.32 7.96 1.58
N GLU A 16 -7.79 6.73 1.78
CA GLU A 16 -8.87 6.18 0.96
C GLU A 16 -10.16 6.99 1.15
N GLN A 17 -10.50 7.34 2.39
CA GLN A 17 -11.69 8.15 2.68
C GLN A 17 -11.60 9.55 2.08
N ASP A 18 -10.44 10.23 2.20
CA ASP A 18 -10.24 11.55 1.59
C ASP A 18 -10.37 11.50 0.06
N LEU A 19 -9.77 10.50 -0.60
CA LEU A 19 -9.88 10.33 -2.04
C LEU A 19 -11.32 10.04 -2.50
N LEU A 20 -12.09 9.26 -1.73
CA LEU A 20 -13.50 9.01 -2.03
C LEU A 20 -14.34 10.28 -1.89
N ALA A 21 -14.10 11.10 -0.86
CA ALA A 21 -14.80 12.37 -0.68
C ALA A 21 -14.51 13.34 -1.84
N ARG A 22 -13.23 13.46 -2.25
CA ARG A 22 -12.83 14.27 -3.41
C ARG A 22 -13.43 13.77 -4.70
N ARG A 23 -13.53 12.45 -4.87
CA ARG A 23 -14.18 11.85 -6.04
C ARG A 23 -15.67 12.17 -6.09
N SER A 24 -16.39 12.10 -4.97
CA SER A 24 -17.80 12.49 -4.90
C SER A 24 -17.98 13.93 -5.37
N ARG A 25 -17.16 14.84 -4.84
CA ARG A 25 -17.16 16.24 -5.27
C ARG A 25 -16.84 16.39 -6.75
N ALA A 26 -15.84 15.70 -7.27
CA ALA A 26 -15.48 15.76 -8.69
C ALA A 26 -16.63 15.27 -9.59
N VAL A 27 -17.42 14.28 -9.14
CA VAL A 27 -18.64 13.84 -9.83
C VAL A 27 -19.73 14.91 -9.80
N GLU A 28 -19.99 15.50 -8.63
CA GLU A 28 -20.97 16.59 -8.47
C GLU A 28 -20.64 17.82 -9.32
N GLU A 29 -19.35 18.16 -9.42
CA GLU A 29 -18.84 19.32 -10.15
C GLU A 29 -18.54 19.02 -11.64
N GLY A 30 -18.70 17.76 -12.08
CA GLY A 30 -18.46 17.35 -13.46
C GLY A 30 -16.98 17.39 -13.90
N TRP A 31 -16.03 17.31 -12.96
CA TRP A 31 -14.59 17.36 -13.24
C TRP A 31 -14.05 16.02 -13.77
N ARG A 32 -14.32 15.72 -15.04
CA ARG A 32 -14.00 14.41 -15.65
C ARG A 32 -12.53 14.01 -15.51
N GLY A 33 -11.60 14.95 -15.72
CA GLY A 33 -10.16 14.67 -15.56
C GLY A 33 -9.74 14.35 -14.12
N GLU A 34 -10.34 15.02 -13.13
CA GLU A 34 -10.12 14.72 -11.72
C GLU A 34 -10.67 13.33 -11.35
N ILE A 35 -11.85 12.97 -11.86
CA ILE A 35 -12.44 11.65 -11.62
C ILE A 35 -11.51 10.53 -12.11
N GLU A 36 -10.99 10.64 -13.34
CA GLU A 36 -10.07 9.66 -13.92
C GLU A 36 -8.77 9.53 -13.10
N GLY A 37 -8.18 10.67 -12.71
CA GLY A 37 -6.99 10.70 -11.86
C GLY A 37 -7.21 10.11 -10.46
N LEU A 38 -8.37 10.39 -9.86
CA LEU A 38 -8.76 9.86 -8.55
C LEU A 38 -9.02 8.35 -8.61
N ASP A 39 -9.66 7.85 -9.66
CA ASP A 39 -9.92 6.41 -9.86
C ASP A 39 -8.61 5.61 -10.02
N LEU A 40 -7.66 6.15 -10.78
CA LEU A 40 -6.33 5.56 -10.91
C LEU A 40 -5.59 5.56 -9.56
N THR A 41 -5.63 6.67 -8.84
CA THR A 41 -4.98 6.81 -7.53
C THR A 41 -5.58 5.85 -6.49
N LEU A 42 -6.91 5.72 -6.45
CA LEU A 42 -7.61 4.75 -5.60
C LEU A 42 -7.20 3.31 -5.89
N THR A 43 -7.02 2.96 -7.17
CA THR A 43 -6.54 1.63 -7.58
C THR A 43 -5.15 1.33 -7.04
N PHE A 44 -4.22 2.28 -7.14
CA PHE A 44 -2.88 2.13 -6.59
C PHE A 44 -2.87 2.08 -5.06
N LEU A 45 -3.68 2.92 -4.40
CA LEU A 45 -3.81 2.93 -2.94
C LEU A 45 -4.30 1.57 -2.40
N ARG A 46 -5.37 1.02 -3.00
CA ARG A 46 -5.92 -0.30 -2.61
C ARG A 46 -4.92 -1.43 -2.81
N SER A 47 -4.14 -1.36 -3.89
CA SER A 47 -3.04 -2.31 -4.15
C SER A 47 -1.95 -2.21 -3.08
N LYS A 48 -1.56 -0.99 -2.69
CA LYS A 48 -0.59 -0.75 -1.60
C LYS A 48 -1.11 -1.24 -0.25
N ARG A 49 -2.39 -0.99 0.07
CA ARG A 49 -3.06 -1.47 1.29
C ARG A 49 -3.07 -2.99 1.36
N THR A 50 -3.41 -3.66 0.27
CA THR A 50 -3.39 -5.13 0.19
C THR A 50 -1.98 -5.68 0.45
N ARG A 51 -0.95 -5.08 -0.13
CA ARG A 51 0.45 -5.47 0.09
C ARG A 51 0.86 -5.25 1.55
N ALA A 52 0.52 -4.10 2.12
CA ALA A 52 0.78 -3.77 3.51
C ALA A 52 0.12 -4.75 4.48
N GLN A 53 -1.14 -5.11 4.23
CA GLN A 53 -1.88 -6.10 5.03
C GLN A 53 -1.23 -7.48 4.95
N ARG A 54 -0.79 -7.90 3.77
CA ARG A 54 -0.07 -9.17 3.61
C ARG A 54 1.23 -9.18 4.42
N THR A 55 2.03 -8.13 4.33
CA THR A 55 3.27 -8.02 5.12
C THR A 55 2.98 -8.00 6.63
N ALA A 56 1.96 -7.27 7.08
CA ALA A 56 1.58 -7.23 8.49
C ALA A 56 1.12 -8.61 9.01
N ARG A 57 0.34 -9.36 8.20
CA ARG A 57 -0.12 -10.71 8.55
C ARG A 57 1.00 -11.75 8.59
N LEU A 58 1.98 -11.64 7.71
CA LEU A 58 3.10 -12.59 7.64
C LEU A 58 4.14 -12.37 8.75
N GLY A 59 4.01 -11.30 9.56
CA GLY A 59 5.06 -10.85 10.46
C GLY A 59 6.29 -10.37 9.68
N ALA A 60 7.34 -9.89 10.38
CA ALA A 60 8.66 -9.66 9.77
C ALA A 60 9.00 -10.86 8.86
N PRO A 61 9.51 -10.64 7.63
CA PRO A 61 9.48 -11.62 6.56
C PRO A 61 9.96 -12.96 7.10
N THR A 62 9.04 -13.93 7.12
CA THR A 62 9.38 -15.33 7.32
C THR A 62 10.55 -15.57 6.41
N GLN A 63 11.71 -15.90 6.98
CA GLN A 63 12.94 -16.06 6.22
C GLN A 63 12.68 -17.10 5.13
N VAL A 64 12.38 -16.63 3.92
CA VAL A 64 12.16 -17.50 2.78
C VAL A 64 13.54 -18.01 2.44
N ASN A 65 13.80 -19.30 2.73
CA ASN A 65 15.05 -19.92 2.35
C ASN A 65 15.06 -20.08 0.83
N LEU A 66 15.51 -19.02 0.14
CA LEU A 66 15.62 -18.94 -1.32
C LEU A 66 16.84 -19.70 -1.86
N GLY A 67 17.51 -20.52 -1.03
CA GLY A 67 18.77 -21.18 -1.41
C GLY A 67 19.92 -20.19 -1.66
N MET A 68 19.81 -18.95 -1.16
CA MET A 68 20.86 -17.95 -1.33
C MET A 68 22.09 -18.39 -0.52
N PRO A 69 23.29 -18.48 -1.13
CA PRO A 69 24.48 -18.90 -0.42
C PRO A 69 24.75 -17.92 0.73
N THR A 70 24.70 -18.43 1.96
CA THR A 70 25.22 -17.69 3.11
C THR A 70 26.70 -17.48 2.85
N ARG A 71 27.15 -16.22 2.78
CA ARG A 71 28.57 -15.88 2.61
C ARG A 71 29.34 -16.65 3.69
N GLY A 72 30.08 -17.66 3.25
CA GLY A 72 30.86 -18.52 4.13
C GLY A 72 31.79 -17.65 4.96
N GLN A 73 31.73 -17.83 6.26
CA GLN A 73 32.78 -17.36 7.16
C GLN A 73 34.06 -18.13 6.75
N HIS A 74 34.93 -17.47 5.99
CA HIS A 74 36.31 -17.93 5.86
C HIS A 74 37.01 -17.55 7.16
N GLY A 75 37.41 -18.58 7.92
CA GLY A 75 38.35 -18.47 9.02
C GLY A 75 39.77 -18.27 8.56
#